data_AF-A0A924VRV6-F1
#
_entry.id   AF-A0A924VRV6-F1
#
_cell.length_a   1.000
_cell.length_b   1.000
_cell.length_c   1.000
_cell.angle_alpha   90.00
_cell.angle_beta   90.00
_cell.angle_gamma   90.00
#
_symmetry.space_group_name_H-M   'P 1'
#
loop_
_entity.id
_entity.type
_entity.pdbx_description
1 polymer ?
#
loop_
_entity_poly.entity_id
_entity_poly.type
_entity_poly.pdbx_seq_one_letter_code
_entity_poly.pdbx_strand_id
1 'polypeptide(L)'
;MSFPTPDSPTPNNAAEQYVIGVDFGTLSGRAVVVRVSDGAELGTGTHDYPHAVMDSVLASTGVVLPPDWALQVPADYVEVLKFAVPAAIAASGIDPSRVIGIGTDFT
;
A
#
# COMPACT_ATOMS: atom_id res chain seq x y z
N MET A 1 -32.21 42.75 18.10
CA MET A 1 -31.59 42.41 16.80
C MET A 1 -30.45 41.46 17.08
N SER A 2 -30.63 40.17 16.77
CA SER A 2 -29.60 39.14 16.98
C SER A 2 -28.94 38.86 15.64
N PHE A 3 -27.62 39.02 15.56
CA PHE A 3 -26.86 38.63 14.38
C PHE A 3 -26.70 37.10 14.38
N PRO A 4 -26.80 36.43 13.22
CA PRO A 4 -26.44 35.02 13.11
C PRO A 4 -24.92 34.86 13.32
N THR A 5 -24.54 33.88 14.13
CA THR A 5 -23.14 33.42 14.28
C THR A 5 -22.62 32.81 12.97
N PRO A 6 -21.30 32.88 12.70
CA PRO A 6 -20.73 32.28 11.49
C PRO A 6 -20.95 30.77 11.50
N ASP A 7 -21.34 30.24 10.36
CA ASP A 7 -21.58 28.82 10.11
C ASP A 7 -20.52 27.94 10.76
N SER A 8 -20.97 27.03 11.63
CA SER A 8 -20.24 25.79 11.91
C SER A 8 -19.87 25.16 10.55
N PRO A 9 -18.64 24.67 10.34
CA PRO A 9 -18.33 23.96 9.12
C PRO A 9 -19.33 22.80 8.99
N THR A 10 -20.21 22.91 8.00
CA THR A 10 -21.09 21.80 7.63
C THR A 10 -20.18 20.60 7.37
N PRO A 11 -20.37 19.44 8.03
CA PRO A 11 -19.61 18.26 7.69
C PRO A 11 -19.84 18.03 6.20
N ASN A 12 -18.76 18.03 5.43
CA ASN A 12 -18.81 17.76 4.01
C ASN A 12 -19.51 16.40 3.85
N ASN A 13 -20.75 16.43 3.35
CA ASN A 13 -21.63 15.26 3.30
C ASN A 13 -21.26 14.31 2.14
N ALA A 14 -20.16 14.59 1.45
CA ALA A 14 -19.46 13.58 0.67
C ALA A 14 -18.68 12.70 1.66
N ALA A 15 -19.17 11.48 1.90
CA ALA A 15 -18.45 10.50 2.68
C ALA A 15 -16.98 10.42 2.20
N GLU A 16 -16.03 10.61 3.12
CA GLU A 16 -14.59 10.55 2.80
C GLU A 16 -14.26 9.27 2.03
N GLN A 17 -13.54 9.45 0.92
CA GLN A 17 -13.10 8.38 0.03
C GLN A 17 -11.60 8.15 0.16
N TYR A 18 -11.18 6.92 -0.09
CA TYR A 18 -9.79 6.51 0.08
C TYR A 18 -9.28 5.79 -1.17
N VAL A 19 -7.97 5.88 -1.38
CA VAL A 19 -7.24 5.08 -2.35
C VAL A 19 -6.11 4.34 -1.66
N ILE A 20 -5.65 3.25 -2.27
CA ILE A 20 -4.51 2.48 -1.78
C ILE A 20 -3.34 2.66 -2.75
N GLY A 21 -2.19 3.06 -2.22
CA GLY A 21 -0.92 3.02 -2.94
C GLY A 21 -0.12 1.79 -2.52
N VAL A 22 0.48 1.08 -3.48
CA VAL A 22 1.41 -0.03 -3.20
C VAL A 22 2.75 0.25 -3.86
N ASP A 23 3.77 0.43 -3.03
CA ASP A 23 5.17 0.62 -3.41
C ASP A 23 5.89 -0.72 -3.35
N PHE A 24 6.25 -1.26 -4.51
CA PHE A 24 7.04 -2.47 -4.65
C PHE A 24 8.52 -2.10 -4.76
N GLY A 25 9.16 -2.02 -3.59
CA GLY A 25 10.60 -1.87 -3.46
C GLY A 25 11.35 -3.16 -3.78
N THR A 26 12.68 -3.12 -3.64
CA THR A 26 13.57 -4.24 -3.98
C THR A 26 13.43 -5.45 -3.04
N LEU A 27 13.20 -5.23 -1.75
CA LEU A 27 13.23 -6.29 -0.72
C LEU A 27 11.89 -6.47 0.01
N SER A 28 10.95 -5.56 -0.23
CA SER A 28 9.65 -5.56 0.41
C SER A 28 8.67 -4.74 -0.41
N GLY A 29 7.38 -4.96 -0.14
CA GLY A 29 6.32 -4.07 -0.60
C GLY A 29 5.67 -3.33 0.56
N ARG A 30 5.24 -2.10 0.33
CA ARG A 30 4.51 -1.26 1.29
C ARG A 30 3.17 -0.82 0.71
N ALA A 31 2.11 -1.00 1.47
CA ALA A 31 0.79 -0.45 1.15
C ALA A 31 0.49 0.74 2.06
N VAL A 32 -0.11 1.79 1.50
CA VAL A 32 -0.60 2.97 2.24
C VAL A 32 -2.05 3.25 1.89
N VAL A 33 -2.85 3.62 2.89
CA VAL A 33 -4.21 4.12 2.72
C VAL A 33 -4.17 5.64 2.71
N VAL A 34 -4.66 6.26 1.64
CA VAL A 34 -4.60 7.70 1.43
C VAL A 34 -5.99 8.28 1.28
N ARG A 35 -6.28 9.36 2.00
CA ARG A 35 -7.52 10.11 1.86
C ARG A 35 -7.51 10.96 0.59
N VAL A 36 -8.58 10.86 -0.19
CA VAL A 36 -8.68 11.53 -1.50
C VAL A 36 -8.76 13.05 -1.37
N SER A 37 -9.40 13.57 -0.32
CA SER A 37 -9.67 15.00 -0.18
C SER A 37 -8.43 15.87 0.04
N ASP A 38 -7.37 15.31 0.65
CA ASP A 38 -6.17 16.07 1.02
C ASP A 38 -4.84 15.30 0.92
N GLY A 39 -4.87 14.03 0.54
CA GLY A 39 -3.66 13.20 0.43
C GLY A 39 -3.11 12.72 1.77
N ALA A 40 -3.84 12.84 2.87
CA ALA A 40 -3.37 12.34 4.17
C ALA A 40 -3.20 10.81 4.15
N GLU A 41 -2.03 10.33 4.55
CA GLU A 41 -1.78 8.91 4.81
C GLU A 41 -2.38 8.52 6.16
N LEU A 42 -3.29 7.56 6.16
CA LEU A 42 -4.06 7.17 7.34
C LEU A 42 -3.60 5.84 7.95
N GLY A 43 -2.97 4.98 7.16
CA GLY A 43 -2.47 3.70 7.63
C GLY A 43 -1.46 3.10 6.66
N THR A 44 -0.56 2.29 7.18
CA THR A 44 0.53 1.65 6.44
C THR A 44 0.65 0.18 6.81
N GLY A 45 1.09 -0.63 5.86
CA GLY A 45 1.40 -2.04 6.02
C GLY A 45 2.59 -2.41 5.15
N THR A 46 3.42 -3.34 5.61
CA THR A 46 4.60 -3.80 4.86
C THR A 46 4.62 -5.32 4.82
N HIS A 47 5.25 -5.87 3.79
CA HIS A 47 5.54 -7.29 3.66
C HIS A 47 6.93 -7.46 3.05
N ASP A 48 7.84 -8.07 3.80
CA ASP A 48 9.16 -8.43 3.30
C ASP A 48 9.03 -9.59 2.32
N TYR A 49 9.77 -9.54 1.20
CA TYR A 49 9.76 -10.61 0.23
C TYR A 49 10.46 -11.85 0.81
N PRO A 50 9.77 -13.00 0.96
CA PRO A 50 10.38 -14.19 1.53
C PRO A 50 11.62 -14.66 0.77
N HIS A 51 11.70 -14.39 -0.54
CA HIS A 51 12.82 -14.81 -1.37
C HIS A 51 13.86 -13.71 -1.63
N ALA A 52 13.58 -12.46 -1.21
CA ALA A 52 14.41 -11.29 -1.49
C ALA A 52 14.85 -11.22 -2.98
N VAL A 53 16.02 -10.64 -3.25
CA VAL A 53 16.66 -10.71 -4.57
C VAL A 53 17.53 -11.96 -4.63
N MET A 54 17.29 -12.80 -5.63
CA MET A 54 18.16 -13.93 -5.97
C MET A 54 19.28 -13.43 -6.89
N ASP A 55 20.45 -13.20 -6.31
CA ASP A 55 21.66 -12.72 -7.02
C ASP A 55 22.74 -13.81 -7.19
N SER A 56 22.60 -14.91 -6.47
CA SER A 56 23.63 -15.94 -6.33
C SER A 56 23.12 -17.35 -6.57
N VAL A 57 21.90 -17.67 -6.12
CA VAL A 57 21.30 -19.00 -6.24
C VAL A 57 19.83 -18.90 -6.63
N LEU A 58 19.41 -19.67 -7.62
CA LEU A 58 18.02 -19.76 -8.03
C LEU A 58 17.21 -20.60 -7.04
N ALA A 59 16.26 -20.00 -6.32
CA ALA A 59 15.50 -20.67 -5.25
C ALA A 59 14.77 -21.94 -5.69
N SER A 60 14.32 -22.01 -6.95
CA SER A 60 13.56 -23.15 -7.46
C SER A 60 14.40 -24.41 -7.75
N THR A 61 15.70 -24.26 -8.00
CA THR A 61 16.56 -25.37 -8.46
C THR A 61 17.88 -25.49 -7.71
N GLY A 62 18.29 -24.47 -6.96
CA GLY A 62 19.60 -24.41 -6.32
C GLY A 62 20.76 -24.12 -7.28
N VAL A 63 20.49 -23.82 -8.57
CA VAL A 63 21.52 -23.48 -9.55
C VAL A 63 22.20 -22.17 -9.15
N VAL A 64 23.53 -22.17 -9.16
CA VAL A 64 24.34 -20.95 -8.96
C VAL A 64 24.17 -20.04 -10.17
N LEU A 65 23.81 -18.79 -9.91
CA LEU A 65 23.65 -17.76 -10.92
C LEU A 65 25.02 -17.19 -11.32
N PRO A 66 25.24 -16.88 -12.61
CA PRO A 66 26.40 -16.10 -13.03
C PRO A 66 26.43 -14.70 -12.38
N PRO A 67 27.57 -13.99 -12.43
CA PRO A 67 27.64 -12.59 -12.00
C PRO A 67 26.60 -11.70 -12.71
N ASP A 68 26.22 -10.61 -12.04
CA ASP A 68 25.29 -9.57 -12.51
C ASP A 68 23.84 -10.02 -12.75
N TRP A 69 23.45 -11.17 -12.20
CA TRP A 69 22.05 -11.56 -12.10
C TRP A 69 21.39 -10.95 -10.86
N ALA A 70 20.14 -10.52 -11.01
CA ALA A 70 19.28 -10.08 -9.91
C ALA A 70 17.84 -10.45 -10.26
N LEU A 71 17.38 -11.59 -9.75
CA LEU A 71 16.04 -12.12 -10.02
C LEU A 71 15.13 -11.94 -8.81
N GLN A 72 13.84 -11.77 -9.06
CA GLN A 72 12.81 -11.75 -8.01
C GLN A 72 11.75 -12.81 -8.29
N VAL A 73 11.04 -13.22 -7.23
CA VAL A 73 9.93 -14.19 -7.31
C VAL A 73 8.61 -13.43 -7.46
N PRO A 74 7.89 -13.53 -8.59
CA PRO A 74 6.66 -12.75 -8.79
C PRO A 74 5.53 -13.06 -7.79
N ALA A 75 5.55 -14.25 -7.18
CA ALA A 75 4.59 -14.62 -6.15
C ALA A 75 4.71 -13.73 -4.89
N ASP A 76 5.91 -13.21 -4.59
CA ASP A 76 6.14 -12.35 -3.43
C ASP A 76 5.39 -11.02 -3.56
N TYR A 77 5.21 -10.51 -4.78
CA TYR A 77 4.37 -9.33 -5.03
C TYR A 77 2.89 -9.59 -4.71
N VAL A 78 2.41 -10.79 -5.02
CA VAL A 78 1.03 -11.19 -4.69
C VAL A 78 0.85 -11.28 -3.18
N GLU A 79 1.89 -11.67 -2.44
CA GLU A 79 1.86 -11.68 -0.98
C GLU A 79 1.76 -10.27 -0.39
N VAL A 80 2.42 -9.26 -0.96
CA VAL A 80 2.22 -7.85 -0.55
C VAL A 80 0.74 -7.46 -0.61
N LEU A 81 0.04 -7.81 -1.70
CA LEU A 81 -1.39 -7.51 -1.83
C LEU A 81 -2.24 -8.28 -0.80
N LYS A 82 -1.81 -9.48 -0.40
CA LYS A 82 -2.52 -10.30 0.59
C LYS A 82 -2.26 -9.90 2.03
N PHE A 83 -1.10 -9.32 2.35
CA PHE A 83 -0.68 -9.04 3.72
C PHE A 83 -0.55 -7.54 4.01
N ALA A 84 0.20 -6.80 3.19
CA ALA A 84 0.44 -5.38 3.42
C ALA A 84 -0.84 -4.55 3.25
N VAL A 85 -1.65 -4.84 2.23
CA VAL A 85 -2.90 -4.09 1.97
C VAL A 85 -3.92 -4.25 3.12
N PRO A 86 -4.26 -5.48 3.58
CA PRO A 86 -5.13 -5.63 4.75
C PRO A 86 -4.55 -5.01 6.03
N ALA A 87 -3.23 -5.09 6.23
CA ALA A 87 -2.58 -4.46 7.37
C ALA A 87 -2.72 -2.92 7.35
N ALA A 88 -2.53 -2.30 6.19
CA ALA A 88 -2.70 -0.86 6.01
C ALA A 88 -4.15 -0.41 6.27
N ILE A 89 -5.13 -1.17 5.75
CA ILE A 89 -6.56 -0.93 5.99
C ILE A 89 -6.87 -1.03 7.48
N ALA A 90 -6.42 -2.09 8.15
CA ALA A 90 -6.65 -2.28 9.59
C ALA A 90 -6.01 -1.15 10.42
N ALA A 91 -4.79 -0.73 10.07
CA ALA A 91 -4.09 0.36 10.74
C ALA A 91 -4.79 1.72 10.53
N SER A 92 -5.42 1.94 9.38
CA SER A 92 -6.11 3.20 9.06
C SER A 92 -7.46 3.38 9.75
N GLY A 93 -8.12 2.28 10.16
CA GLY A 93 -9.44 2.32 10.77
C GLY A 93 -10.58 2.77 9.84
N ILE A 94 -10.35 2.84 8.53
CA ILE A 94 -11.39 3.23 7.57
C ILE A 94 -12.42 2.12 7.36
N ASP A 95 -13.58 2.50 6.81
CA ASP A 95 -14.51 1.55 6.19
C ASP A 95 -13.96 1.13 4.81
N PRO A 96 -13.60 -0.16 4.60
CA PRO A 96 -13.01 -0.63 3.34
C PRO A 96 -13.92 -0.44 2.13
N SER A 97 -15.24 -0.35 2.33
CA SER A 97 -16.20 -0.11 1.23
C SER A 97 -16.04 1.28 0.59
N ARG A 98 -15.30 2.18 1.24
CA ARG A 98 -15.00 3.54 0.77
C ARG A 98 -13.68 3.66 0.02
N VAL A 99 -12.96 2.55 -0.16
CA VAL A 99 -11.80 2.49 -1.05
C VAL A 99 -12.30 2.48 -2.49
N ILE A 100 -11.96 3.51 -3.26
CA ILE A 100 -12.45 3.70 -4.64
C ILE A 100 -11.43 3.34 -5.72
N GLY A 101 -10.20 3.00 -5.33
CA GLY A 101 -9.14 2.65 -6.26
C GLY A 101 -7.85 2.17 -5.58
N ILE A 102 -7.01 1.53 -6.37
CA ILE A 102 -5.67 1.07 -6.00
C ILE A 102 -4.70 1.40 -7.12
N GLY A 103 -3.50 1.85 -6.78
CA GLY A 103 -2.40 2.11 -7.70
C GLY A 103 -1.10 1.51 -7.19
N THR A 104 -0.15 1.31 -8.10
CA THR A 104 1.13 0.67 -7.79
C THR A 104 2.29 1.45 -8.39
N ASP A 105 3.42 1.46 -7.70
CA ASP A 105 4.73 1.83 -8.23
C ASP A 105 5.71 0.67 -8.04
N PHE A 106 6.71 0.58 -8.92
CA PHE A 106 7.67 -0.52 -8.98
C PHE A 106 9.07 0.03 -9.27
N THR A 107 10.08 -0.62 -8.67
CA THR A 107 11.51 -0.45 -9.00
C THR A 107 11.89 -1.09 -10.33
#